data_AF-A0A2J6WGX3-F1
#
_entry.id   AF-A0A2J6WGX3-F1
#
_cell.length_a   1.000
_cell.length_b   1.000
_cell.length_c   1.000
_cell.angle_alpha   90.00
_cell.angle_beta   90.00
_cell.angle_gamma   90.00
#
_symmetry.space_group_name_H-M   'P 1'
#
loop_
_entity.id
_entity.type
_entity.pdbx_description
1 polymer ?
#
loop_
_entity_poly.entity_id
_entity_poly.type
_entity_poly.pdbx_seq_one_letter_code
_entity_poly.pdbx_strand_id
1 'polypeptide(L)'
;MNSYNVERFKEIFERNFIYIAGFLRSVERFPEKVALIDADTERQWTYSELNKEVNRFSSALLQDKVKKGDSVMFQLMNVPEFAFIWLGCQKIGAVSSPINFRFSSGETAYTIEDCQPVAFIFDISLKEMVKEAIQISKHKPKRLIYVGEGECDFAIPYEEYVKGKPEFEPMQCCQNAYSEVTRLYTSGTTGRPKGVPLNNINEILTAIDVIISLGLNKFAFAVENEIGASIRLRQEILDNFIYLGTTRAAADDRSYFRLRIQLWDNVKFNKEISLYARLATEPRYHVAGPYRVTLDNERNLKRLDQDEIFIDNLYLDFKKPFDLPVNLRIGRQDFLGKDMYGEGFIIFDGTPADGSRSFYVNAVKLQLIIVENHTIDFVYISNPRTDIYLPSLHPSVYDTEKETSRLYINHKKRLTASHEQGFLIYGRNKLSQKLMLEPYYLYKTEDQWATNPQLNFHTFGMSKECHIYKMANSV
;
A
#
# COMPACT_ATOMS: atom_id res chain seq x y z
N MET A 1 36.43 25.60 26.15
CA MET A 1 35.64 24.66 26.97
C MET A 1 34.94 23.71 26.01
N ASN A 2 35.35 22.44 25.96
CA ASN A 2 34.56 21.44 25.23
C ASN A 2 33.30 21.16 26.04
N SER A 3 32.16 21.64 25.56
CA SER A 3 30.83 21.39 26.15
C SER A 3 30.37 19.94 26.01
N TYR A 4 31.13 19.11 25.28
CA TYR A 4 30.82 17.71 25.01
C TYR A 4 31.54 16.79 25.99
N ASN A 5 30.76 16.10 26.83
CA ASN A 5 31.23 15.06 27.75
C ASN A 5 30.76 13.69 27.24
N VAL A 6 31.72 12.87 26.77
CA VAL A 6 31.47 11.55 26.19
C VAL A 6 30.90 10.57 27.21
N GLU A 7 31.41 10.58 28.45
CA GLU A 7 30.96 9.69 29.51
C GLU A 7 29.50 9.95 29.86
N ARG A 8 29.14 11.23 30.01
CA ARG A 8 27.75 11.64 30.24
C ARG A 8 26.83 11.25 29.08
N PHE A 9 27.29 11.42 27.83
CA PHE A 9 26.51 10.99 26.67
C PHE A 9 26.27 9.47 26.69
N LYS A 10 27.32 8.68 26.95
CA LYS A 10 27.24 7.22 27.03
C LYS A 10 26.29 6.77 28.13
N GLU A 11 26.38 7.34 29.32
CA GLU A 11 25.47 7.03 30.43
C GLU A 11 24.02 7.35 30.11
N ILE A 12 23.75 8.52 29.52
CA ILE A 12 22.39 8.92 29.13
C ILE A 12 21.86 7.97 28.05
N PHE A 13 22.67 7.67 27.03
CA PHE A 13 22.29 6.76 25.96
C PHE A 13 21.97 5.37 26.52
N GLU A 14 22.89 4.78 27.28
CA GLU A 14 22.72 3.42 27.82
C GLU A 14 21.51 3.32 28.75
N ARG A 15 21.19 4.38 29.52
CA ARG A 15 20.00 4.38 30.39
C ARG A 15 18.67 4.58 29.64
N ASN A 16 18.66 5.39 28.57
CA ASN A 16 17.43 5.80 27.89
C ASN A 16 17.13 5.00 26.62
N PHE A 17 18.12 4.27 26.09
CA PHE A 17 17.96 3.38 24.95
C PHE A 17 17.48 2.00 25.41
N ILE A 18 16.30 1.98 26.05
CA ILE A 18 15.61 0.79 26.53
C ILE A 18 14.19 0.71 25.94
N TYR A 19 13.70 -0.49 25.67
CA TYR A 19 12.46 -0.70 24.92
C TYR A 19 11.26 -0.08 25.63
N ILE A 20 11.15 -0.28 26.95
CA ILE A 20 10.07 0.27 27.77
C ILE A 20 10.04 1.81 27.75
N ALA A 21 11.18 2.49 27.63
CA ALA A 21 11.21 3.94 27.47
C ALA A 21 10.60 4.37 26.12
N GLY A 22 10.80 3.59 25.05
CA GLY A 22 10.14 3.81 23.76
C GLY A 22 8.62 3.62 23.82
N PHE A 23 8.16 2.59 24.54
CA PHE A 23 6.74 2.37 24.80
C PHE A 23 6.13 3.52 25.59
N LEU A 24 6.73 3.93 26.72
CA LEU A 24 6.23 5.03 27.56
C LEU A 24 6.17 6.37 26.81
N ARG A 25 7.18 6.69 25.97
CA ARG A 25 7.12 7.85 25.07
C ARG A 25 5.94 7.77 24.09
N SER A 26 5.55 6.58 23.67
CA SER A 26 4.39 6.38 22.79
C SER A 26 3.08 6.54 23.56
N VAL A 27 3.01 6.07 24.81
CA VAL A 27 1.87 6.29 25.71
C VAL A 27 1.65 7.77 25.96
N GLU A 28 2.71 8.51 26.28
CA GLU A 28 2.62 9.96 26.52
C GLU A 28 2.17 10.73 25.26
N ARG A 29 2.68 10.34 24.08
CA ARG A 29 2.44 11.10 22.85
C ARG A 29 1.17 10.69 22.10
N PHE A 30 0.64 9.48 22.32
CA PHE A 30 -0.52 8.94 21.62
C PHE A 30 -1.50 8.18 22.54
N PRO A 31 -1.92 8.78 23.68
CA PRO A 31 -2.65 8.07 24.73
C PRO A 31 -3.94 7.42 24.23
N GLU A 32 -4.68 8.11 23.35
CA GLU A 32 -5.98 7.69 22.83
C GLU A 32 -5.90 6.86 21.53
N LYS A 33 -4.70 6.63 20.97
CA LYS A 33 -4.58 5.78 19.78
C LYS A 33 -4.66 4.31 20.17
N VAL A 34 -5.40 3.53 19.40
CA VAL A 34 -5.45 2.06 19.53
C VAL A 34 -4.04 1.49 19.35
N ALA A 35 -3.60 0.71 20.32
CA ALA A 35 -2.28 0.09 20.39
C ALA A 35 -2.34 -1.44 20.23
N LEU A 36 -3.43 -2.07 20.68
CA LEU A 36 -3.64 -3.50 20.61
C LEU A 36 -5.11 -3.80 20.30
N ILE A 37 -5.34 -4.78 19.44
CA ILE A 37 -6.67 -5.30 19.10
C ILE A 37 -6.62 -6.81 19.26
N ASP A 38 -7.56 -7.36 20.02
CA ASP A 38 -7.86 -8.78 20.01
C ASP A 38 -8.78 -9.08 18.84
N ALA A 39 -8.32 -9.90 17.89
CA ALA A 39 -9.07 -10.20 16.69
C ALA A 39 -10.29 -11.11 16.95
N ASP A 40 -10.23 -11.94 17.99
CA ASP A 40 -11.29 -12.92 18.28
C ASP A 40 -12.46 -12.26 19.03
N THR A 41 -12.16 -11.31 19.92
CA THR A 41 -13.19 -10.60 20.72
C THR A 41 -13.50 -9.20 20.21
N GLU A 42 -12.77 -8.72 19.20
CA GLU A 42 -12.76 -7.34 18.70
C GLU A 42 -12.42 -6.27 19.76
N ARG A 43 -11.99 -6.68 20.95
CA ARG A 43 -11.65 -5.77 22.03
C ARG A 43 -10.41 -4.97 21.67
N GLN A 44 -10.42 -3.69 22.01
CA GLN A 44 -9.34 -2.77 21.70
C GLN A 44 -8.80 -2.14 22.98
N TRP A 45 -7.50 -1.86 22.96
CA TRP A 45 -6.82 -1.06 23.98
C TRP A 45 -6.12 0.09 23.30
N THR A 46 -6.42 1.30 23.73
CA THR A 46 -5.59 2.46 23.46
C THR A 46 -4.23 2.33 24.13
N TYR A 47 -3.23 3.13 23.76
CA TYR A 47 -1.93 3.12 24.43
C TYR A 47 -2.06 3.38 25.94
N SER A 48 -2.96 4.27 26.35
CA SER A 48 -3.25 4.56 27.77
C SER A 48 -3.83 3.34 28.48
N GLU A 49 -4.81 2.67 27.87
CA GLU A 49 -5.43 1.47 28.44
C GLU A 49 -4.48 0.27 28.48
N LEU A 50 -3.72 0.04 27.41
CA LEU A 50 -2.66 -0.98 27.37
C LEU A 50 -1.66 -0.74 28.50
N ASN A 51 -1.24 0.51 28.71
CA ASN A 51 -0.31 0.84 29.78
C ASN A 51 -0.88 0.54 31.18
N LYS A 52 -2.19 0.77 31.39
CA LYS A 52 -2.86 0.41 32.65
C LYS A 52 -2.85 -1.10 32.90
N GLU A 53 -3.16 -1.92 31.89
CA GLU A 53 -3.10 -3.39 32.02
C GLU A 53 -1.68 -3.87 32.32
N VAL A 54 -0.69 -3.32 31.63
CA VAL A 54 0.74 -3.59 31.87
C VAL A 54 1.14 -3.20 33.30
N ASN A 55 0.65 -2.07 33.82
CA ASN A 55 0.94 -1.62 35.19
C ASN A 55 0.30 -2.53 36.25
N ARG A 56 -0.92 -3.05 36.01
CA ARG A 56 -1.56 -4.03 36.91
C ARG A 56 -0.74 -5.31 37.03
N PHE A 57 -0.29 -5.86 35.91
CA PHE A 57 0.55 -7.05 35.90
C PHE A 57 1.90 -6.81 36.56
N SER A 58 2.57 -5.69 36.24
CA SER A 58 3.83 -5.28 36.86
C SER A 58 3.72 -5.17 38.39
N SER A 59 2.63 -4.59 38.87
CA SER A 59 2.35 -4.43 40.30
C SER A 59 2.09 -5.77 40.99
N ALA A 60 1.42 -6.72 40.30
CA ALA A 60 1.23 -8.08 40.80
C ALA A 60 2.57 -8.80 41.04
N LEU A 61 3.50 -8.71 40.07
CA LEU A 61 4.84 -9.27 40.19
C LEU A 61 5.64 -8.64 41.33
N LEU A 62 5.58 -7.31 41.49
CA LEU A 62 6.24 -6.61 42.60
C LEU A 62 5.70 -7.06 43.96
N GLN A 63 4.39 -7.29 44.09
CA GLN A 63 3.79 -7.82 45.31
C GLN A 63 4.30 -9.24 45.62
N ASP A 64 4.60 -10.02 44.59
CA ASP A 64 5.26 -11.33 44.72
C ASP A 64 6.78 -11.25 44.95
N LYS A 65 7.32 -10.03 45.09
CA LYS A 65 8.73 -9.72 45.34
C LYS A 65 9.65 -10.14 44.19
N VAL A 66 9.14 -10.13 42.96
CA VAL A 66 9.96 -10.29 41.75
C VAL A 66 10.95 -9.14 41.66
N LYS A 67 12.21 -9.46 41.40
CA LYS A 67 13.33 -8.52 41.32
C LYS A 67 13.85 -8.41 39.90
N LYS A 68 14.69 -7.39 39.70
CA LYS A 68 15.47 -7.24 38.46
C LYS A 68 16.24 -8.54 38.16
N GLY A 69 16.11 -9.03 36.93
CA GLY A 69 16.80 -10.23 36.45
C GLY A 69 16.07 -11.55 36.76
N ASP A 70 15.04 -11.54 37.62
CA ASP A 70 14.18 -12.72 37.79
C ASP A 70 13.44 -13.00 36.48
N SER A 71 13.28 -14.27 36.14
CA SER A 71 12.59 -14.67 34.91
C SER A 71 11.10 -14.94 35.14
N VAL A 72 10.28 -14.53 34.19
CA VAL A 72 8.85 -14.80 34.12
C VAL A 72 8.59 -15.53 32.82
N MET A 73 8.25 -16.81 32.93
CA MET A 73 8.05 -17.67 31.78
C MET A 73 6.58 -17.69 31.38
N PHE A 74 6.30 -17.75 30.08
CA PHE A 74 4.94 -17.92 29.62
C PHE A 74 4.80 -18.75 28.35
N GLN A 75 3.77 -19.60 28.31
CA GLN A 75 3.44 -20.51 27.22
C GLN A 75 1.98 -20.25 26.80
N LEU A 76 1.79 -19.24 25.96
CA LEU A 76 0.48 -18.71 25.59
C LEU A 76 0.22 -18.83 24.08
N MET A 77 -1.06 -18.83 23.71
CA MET A 77 -1.50 -18.57 22.35
C MET A 77 -1.41 -17.06 22.03
N ASN A 78 -1.89 -16.65 20.86
CA ASN A 78 -1.97 -15.22 20.48
C ASN A 78 -3.13 -14.54 21.24
N VAL A 79 -2.87 -14.14 22.48
CA VAL A 79 -3.84 -13.47 23.36
C VAL A 79 -3.29 -12.12 23.87
N PRO A 80 -4.15 -11.14 24.22
CA PRO A 80 -3.71 -9.83 24.70
C PRO A 80 -2.75 -9.87 25.90
N GLU A 81 -2.95 -10.84 26.79
CA GLU A 81 -2.12 -11.06 27.98
C GLU A 81 -0.66 -11.27 27.64
N PHE A 82 -0.35 -11.82 26.46
CA PHE A 82 1.02 -11.93 25.98
C PHE A 82 1.73 -10.56 25.98
N ALA A 83 1.07 -9.53 25.45
CA ALA A 83 1.61 -8.17 25.41
C ALA A 83 1.69 -7.56 26.82
N PHE A 84 0.68 -7.79 27.66
CA PHE A 84 0.65 -7.28 29.04
C PHE A 84 1.81 -7.83 29.86
N ILE A 85 2.04 -9.15 29.77
CA ILE A 85 3.09 -9.87 30.48
C ILE A 85 4.46 -9.43 29.98
N TRP A 86 4.67 -9.41 28.66
CA TRP A 86 5.96 -9.06 28.07
C TRP A 86 6.39 -7.62 28.42
N LEU A 87 5.51 -6.63 28.23
CA LEU A 87 5.79 -5.24 28.61
C LEU A 87 5.91 -5.06 30.13
N GLY A 88 5.12 -5.80 30.92
CA GLY A 88 5.08 -5.64 32.37
C GLY A 88 6.35 -6.14 33.04
N CYS A 89 6.93 -7.24 32.54
CA CYS A 89 8.25 -7.70 32.96
C CYS A 89 9.31 -6.62 32.75
N GLN A 90 9.29 -5.94 31.60
CA GLN A 90 10.26 -4.89 31.29
C GLN A 90 10.15 -3.69 32.22
N LYS A 91 8.94 -3.27 32.64
CA LYS A 91 8.77 -2.13 33.57
C LYS A 91 9.53 -2.32 34.89
N ILE A 92 9.56 -3.55 35.39
CA ILE A 92 10.16 -3.89 36.69
C ILE A 92 11.57 -4.49 36.56
N GLY A 93 12.05 -4.64 35.34
CA GLY A 93 13.36 -5.21 35.04
C GLY A 93 13.46 -6.73 35.15
N ALA A 94 12.33 -7.43 35.14
CA ALA A 94 12.29 -8.89 35.03
C ALA A 94 12.56 -9.33 33.57
N VAL A 95 13.04 -10.56 33.41
CA VAL A 95 13.30 -11.17 32.10
C VAL A 95 12.06 -11.93 31.65
N SER A 96 11.44 -11.48 30.57
CA SER A 96 10.34 -12.19 29.92
C SER A 96 10.86 -13.43 29.19
N SER A 97 10.20 -14.58 29.35
CA SER A 97 10.64 -15.84 28.73
C SER A 97 9.47 -16.54 28.04
N PRO A 98 9.04 -16.07 26.85
CA PRO A 98 8.05 -16.77 26.07
C PRO A 98 8.63 -18.07 25.51
N ILE A 99 7.89 -19.18 25.69
CA ILE A 99 8.22 -20.48 25.10
C ILE A 99 7.12 -20.91 24.13
N ASN A 100 7.49 -21.75 23.17
CA ASN A 100 6.57 -22.21 22.14
C ASN A 100 5.45 -23.06 22.76
N PHE A 101 4.19 -22.73 22.46
CA PHE A 101 3.03 -23.47 22.96
C PHE A 101 3.03 -24.95 22.56
N ARG A 102 3.78 -25.34 21.53
CA ARG A 102 3.92 -26.73 21.05
C ARG A 102 4.95 -27.56 21.80
N PHE A 103 5.66 -27.01 22.77
CA PHE A 103 6.59 -27.81 23.58
C PHE A 103 5.85 -28.91 24.33
N SER A 104 6.42 -30.10 24.28
CA SER A 104 5.97 -31.25 25.08
C SER A 104 6.24 -31.01 26.57
N SER A 105 5.59 -31.78 27.43
CA SER A 105 5.77 -31.68 28.89
C SER A 105 7.24 -31.84 29.31
N GLY A 106 7.99 -32.73 28.65
CA GLY A 106 9.43 -32.91 28.88
C GLY A 106 10.28 -31.72 28.46
N GLU A 107 9.97 -31.09 27.32
CA GLU A 107 10.67 -29.88 26.85
C GLU A 107 10.35 -28.69 27.74
N THR A 108 9.07 -28.50 28.10
CA THR A 108 8.64 -27.46 29.03
C THR A 108 9.31 -27.65 30.40
N ALA A 109 9.32 -28.86 30.94
CA ALA A 109 10.01 -29.17 32.20
C ALA A 109 11.50 -28.80 32.15
N TYR A 110 12.18 -29.19 31.07
CA TYR A 110 13.58 -28.83 30.86
C TYR A 110 13.78 -27.30 30.81
N THR A 111 12.92 -26.57 30.10
CA THR A 111 13.02 -25.10 30.06
C THR A 111 12.73 -24.45 31.41
N ILE A 112 11.83 -25.01 32.23
CA ILE A 112 11.58 -24.53 33.61
C ILE A 112 12.84 -24.73 34.46
N GLU A 113 13.52 -25.87 34.32
CA GLU A 113 14.76 -26.15 35.05
C GLU A 113 15.92 -25.22 34.64
N ASP A 114 16.04 -24.92 33.35
CA ASP A 114 17.07 -24.04 32.80
C ASP A 114 16.80 -22.56 33.11
N CYS A 115 15.56 -22.11 32.96
CA CYS A 115 15.17 -20.70 33.13
C CYS A 115 14.96 -20.31 34.60
N GLN A 116 14.58 -21.27 35.44
CA GLN A 116 14.18 -21.09 36.85
C GLN A 116 13.20 -19.94 37.09
N PRO A 117 12.04 -19.92 36.40
CA PRO A 117 11.11 -18.79 36.49
C PRO A 117 10.47 -18.65 37.87
N VAL A 118 10.28 -17.41 38.30
CA VAL A 118 9.55 -17.07 39.53
C VAL A 118 8.05 -17.26 39.33
N ALA A 119 7.56 -16.93 38.13
CA ALA A 119 6.17 -17.14 37.72
C ALA A 119 6.13 -17.84 36.36
N PHE A 120 5.21 -18.79 36.21
CA PHE A 120 4.91 -19.45 34.94
C PHE A 120 3.43 -19.23 34.58
N ILE A 121 3.21 -18.59 33.43
CA ILE A 121 1.88 -18.28 32.90
C ILE A 121 1.60 -19.18 31.69
N PHE A 122 0.44 -19.82 31.63
CA PHE A 122 0.13 -20.74 30.52
C PHE A 122 -1.31 -20.61 30.04
N ASP A 123 -1.57 -21.03 28.81
CA ASP A 123 -2.93 -21.08 28.27
C ASP A 123 -3.69 -22.26 28.89
N ILE A 124 -4.94 -22.06 29.31
CA ILE A 124 -5.75 -23.09 29.97
C ILE A 124 -5.90 -24.37 29.13
N SER A 125 -5.85 -24.26 27.80
CA SER A 125 -5.87 -25.41 26.88
C SER A 125 -4.68 -26.37 27.08
N LEU A 126 -3.59 -25.89 27.68
CA LEU A 126 -2.35 -26.64 27.92
C LEU A 126 -2.27 -27.25 29.33
N LYS A 127 -3.34 -27.17 30.14
CA LYS A 127 -3.30 -27.51 31.58
C LYS A 127 -2.70 -28.88 31.89
N GLU A 128 -3.06 -29.92 31.15
CA GLU A 128 -2.60 -31.29 31.45
C GLU A 128 -1.10 -31.46 31.14
N MET A 129 -0.66 -30.89 30.00
CA MET A 129 0.76 -30.87 29.63
C MET A 129 1.59 -30.08 30.64
N VAL A 130 1.09 -28.93 31.09
CA VAL A 130 1.77 -28.11 32.12
C VAL A 130 1.80 -28.83 33.46
N LYS A 131 0.72 -29.52 33.86
CA LYS A 131 0.67 -30.31 35.10
C LYS A 131 1.75 -31.38 35.10
N GLU A 132 1.91 -32.10 33.99
CA GLU A 132 2.97 -33.09 33.81
C GLU A 132 4.37 -32.44 33.82
N ALA A 133 4.56 -31.34 33.09
CA ALA A 133 5.83 -30.62 33.04
C ALA A 133 6.29 -30.13 34.43
N ILE A 134 5.34 -29.59 35.20
CA ILE A 134 5.58 -29.17 36.58
C ILE A 134 5.91 -30.37 37.44
N GLN A 135 5.30 -31.54 37.27
CA GLN A 135 5.67 -32.74 38.03
C GLN A 135 7.10 -33.19 37.73
N ILE A 136 7.50 -33.20 36.45
CA ILE A 136 8.83 -33.61 35.98
C ILE A 136 9.93 -32.66 36.48
N SER A 137 9.71 -31.34 36.35
CA SER A 137 10.71 -30.32 36.69
C SER A 137 11.06 -30.32 38.19
N LYS A 138 12.35 -30.26 38.52
CA LYS A 138 12.78 -30.07 39.92
C LYS A 138 12.49 -28.66 40.44
N HIS A 139 12.59 -27.65 39.58
CA HIS A 139 12.25 -26.28 39.93
C HIS A 139 10.73 -26.08 39.87
N LYS A 140 10.14 -25.53 40.94
CA LYS A 140 8.72 -25.20 41.00
C LYS A 140 8.57 -23.67 41.02
N PRO A 141 7.98 -23.06 39.99
CA PRO A 141 7.68 -21.63 40.00
C PRO A 141 6.83 -21.27 41.21
N LYS A 142 7.09 -20.11 41.83
CA LYS A 142 6.35 -19.63 42.99
C LYS A 142 4.88 -19.32 42.65
N ARG A 143 4.63 -18.93 41.39
CA ARG A 143 3.29 -18.66 40.86
C ARG A 143 3.05 -19.46 39.59
N LEU A 144 1.90 -20.13 39.55
CA LEU A 144 1.32 -20.73 38.35
C LEU A 144 0.04 -19.97 38.05
N ILE A 145 -0.05 -19.41 36.85
CA ILE A 145 -1.16 -18.57 36.42
C ILE A 145 -1.66 -19.11 35.08
N TYR A 146 -2.98 -19.17 34.89
CA TYR A 146 -3.54 -19.56 33.60
C TYR A 146 -4.32 -18.41 32.95
N VAL A 147 -4.34 -18.40 31.61
CA VAL A 147 -5.12 -17.46 30.79
C VAL A 147 -6.19 -18.25 30.03
N GLY A 148 -7.39 -17.68 29.93
CA GLY A 148 -8.52 -18.26 29.21
C GLY A 148 -9.61 -18.83 30.12
N GLU A 149 -10.75 -19.16 29.52
CA GLU A 149 -11.92 -19.64 30.24
C GLU A 149 -11.77 -21.10 30.68
N GLY A 150 -11.99 -21.36 31.96
CA GLY A 150 -11.98 -22.70 32.54
C GLY A 150 -11.54 -22.71 33.99
N GLU A 151 -11.44 -23.92 34.54
CA GLU A 151 -11.00 -24.16 35.92
C GLU A 151 -9.69 -24.96 35.93
N CYS A 152 -8.77 -24.55 36.80
CA CYS A 152 -7.49 -25.20 37.03
C CYS A 152 -7.24 -25.33 38.54
N ASP A 153 -7.01 -26.54 39.04
CA ASP A 153 -6.88 -26.85 40.47
C ASP A 153 -5.53 -26.42 41.07
N PHE A 154 -4.49 -26.26 40.24
CA PHE A 154 -3.13 -25.98 40.67
C PHE A 154 -2.61 -24.58 40.27
N ALA A 155 -3.44 -23.74 39.65
CA ALA A 155 -3.05 -22.42 39.15
C ALA A 155 -4.17 -21.39 39.34
N ILE A 156 -3.80 -20.11 39.38
CA ILE A 156 -4.74 -18.99 39.60
C ILE A 156 -5.10 -18.38 38.24
N PRO A 157 -6.36 -18.00 37.96
CA PRO A 157 -6.71 -17.30 36.73
C PRO A 157 -6.02 -15.93 36.66
N TYR A 158 -5.60 -15.53 35.46
CA TYR A 158 -4.89 -14.26 35.22
C TYR A 158 -5.67 -13.05 35.73
N GLU A 159 -6.98 -13.01 35.48
CA GLU A 159 -7.88 -11.93 35.85
C GLU A 159 -7.90 -11.73 37.36
N GLU A 160 -7.87 -12.83 38.14
CA GLU A 160 -7.79 -12.78 39.59
C GLU A 160 -6.40 -12.33 40.07
N TYR A 161 -5.34 -12.80 39.40
CA TYR A 161 -3.97 -12.44 39.73
C TYR A 161 -3.72 -10.92 39.64
N VAL A 162 -4.29 -10.27 38.62
CA VAL A 162 -4.16 -8.81 38.39
C VAL A 162 -5.29 -7.99 39.00
N LYS A 163 -6.31 -8.63 39.59
CA LYS A 163 -7.48 -7.94 40.15
C LYS A 163 -7.10 -6.96 41.25
N GLY A 164 -7.59 -5.73 41.14
CA GLY A 164 -7.39 -4.68 42.15
C GLY A 164 -5.93 -4.22 42.31
N LYS A 165 -5.03 -4.60 41.39
CA LYS A 165 -3.67 -4.09 41.39
C LYS A 165 -3.65 -2.64 40.89
N PRO A 166 -2.69 -1.82 41.38
CA PRO A 166 -2.52 -0.46 40.89
C PRO A 166 -2.33 -0.37 39.37
N GLU A 167 -2.90 0.69 38.78
CA GLU A 167 -2.78 1.02 37.35
C GLU A 167 -1.72 2.10 37.06
N PHE A 168 -1.13 2.70 38.10
CA PHE A 168 -0.09 3.71 37.95
C PHE A 168 1.29 3.10 37.72
N GLU A 169 2.21 3.90 37.18
CA GLU A 169 3.56 3.44 36.86
C GLU A 169 4.27 2.86 38.10
N PRO A 170 4.74 1.59 38.04
CA PRO A 170 5.60 1.07 39.09
C PRO A 170 6.92 1.86 39.11
N MET A 171 7.62 1.83 40.26
CA MET A 171 8.95 2.42 40.35
C MET A 171 9.86 1.74 39.32
N GLN A 172 10.28 2.50 38.31
CA GLN A 172 11.05 1.96 37.19
C GLN A 172 12.37 1.39 37.70
N CYS A 173 12.64 0.13 37.38
CA CYS A 173 13.90 -0.48 37.75
C CYS A 173 15.06 0.11 36.94
N CYS A 174 16.24 0.27 37.54
CA CYS A 174 17.43 0.74 36.84
C CYS A 174 17.90 -0.31 35.82
N GLN A 175 17.40 -0.24 34.58
CA GLN A 175 17.89 -0.99 33.43
C GLN A 175 18.79 -0.14 32.53
N ASN A 176 19.51 -0.79 31.64
CA ASN A 176 20.26 -0.15 30.57
C ASN A 176 20.12 -0.94 29.25
N ALA A 177 20.68 -0.40 28.18
CA ALA A 177 20.66 -0.95 26.84
C ALA A 177 21.17 -2.41 26.76
N TYR A 178 22.04 -2.83 27.67
CA TYR A 178 22.63 -4.18 27.70
C TYR A 178 21.96 -5.13 28.71
N SER A 179 20.95 -4.67 29.45
CA SER A 179 20.21 -5.53 30.36
C SER A 179 19.38 -6.54 29.56
N GLU A 180 19.44 -7.81 29.95
CA GLU A 180 18.56 -8.86 29.41
C GLU A 180 17.10 -8.53 29.73
N VAL A 181 16.23 -8.63 28.73
CA VAL A 181 14.79 -8.34 28.83
C VAL A 181 13.91 -9.45 28.30
N THR A 182 14.43 -10.24 27.37
CA THR A 182 13.74 -11.39 26.78
C THR A 182 14.70 -12.58 26.73
N ARG A 183 14.23 -13.77 27.08
CA ARG A 183 14.95 -15.03 26.88
C ARG A 183 14.12 -15.95 26.00
N LEU A 184 14.61 -16.24 24.80
CA LEU A 184 13.91 -17.11 23.85
C LEU A 184 14.53 -18.50 23.84
N TYR A 185 13.70 -19.54 23.77
CA TYR A 185 14.18 -20.91 23.64
C TYR A 185 14.12 -21.38 22.18
N THR A 186 15.25 -21.87 21.69
CA THR A 186 15.33 -22.51 20.35
C THR A 186 14.62 -23.87 20.35
N SER A 187 14.08 -24.29 19.20
CA SER A 187 13.38 -25.58 19.04
C SER A 187 14.29 -26.82 19.17
N GLY A 188 15.61 -26.65 19.31
CA GLY A 188 16.50 -27.76 19.63
C GLY A 188 16.65 -28.81 18.51
N THR A 189 16.72 -28.42 17.23
CA THR A 189 16.89 -29.40 16.13
C THR A 189 18.15 -30.28 16.25
N THR A 190 19.14 -29.85 17.05
CA THR A 190 20.37 -30.60 17.35
C THR A 190 20.54 -30.93 18.83
N GLY A 191 19.45 -31.01 19.62
CA GLY A 191 19.52 -31.35 21.05
C GLY A 191 18.43 -30.69 21.88
N ARG A 192 18.69 -30.44 23.17
CA ARG A 192 17.70 -29.79 24.04
C ARG A 192 17.55 -28.30 23.67
N PRO A 193 16.37 -27.68 23.94
CA PRO A 193 16.18 -26.24 23.78
C PRO A 193 17.29 -25.43 24.46
N LYS A 194 17.68 -24.31 23.88
CA LYS A 194 18.72 -23.42 24.47
C LYS A 194 18.15 -22.03 24.65
N GLY A 195 18.30 -21.48 25.85
CA GLY A 195 17.93 -20.10 26.17
C GLY A 195 18.87 -19.11 25.50
N VAL A 196 18.32 -18.21 24.70
CA VAL A 196 19.02 -17.14 23.99
C VAL A 196 18.63 -15.81 24.66
N PRO A 197 19.56 -15.17 25.40
CA PRO A 197 19.28 -13.89 26.04
C PRO A 197 19.27 -12.78 24.99
N LEU A 198 18.23 -11.95 25.02
CA LEU A 198 18.10 -10.72 24.24
C LEU A 198 18.06 -9.54 25.20
N ASN A 199 18.85 -8.53 24.88
CA ASN A 199 18.91 -7.29 25.64
C ASN A 199 18.08 -6.17 24.99
N ASN A 200 17.94 -5.07 25.71
CA ASN A 200 17.21 -3.89 25.23
C ASN A 200 17.68 -3.40 23.85
N ILE A 201 18.99 -3.35 23.59
CA ILE A 201 19.52 -2.86 22.31
C ILE A 201 19.15 -3.81 21.15
N ASN A 202 19.15 -5.13 21.37
CA ASN A 202 18.68 -6.09 20.38
C ASN A 202 17.20 -5.89 20.05
N GLU A 203 16.35 -5.77 21.07
CA GLU A 203 14.89 -5.56 20.89
C GLU A 203 14.59 -4.25 20.16
N ILE A 204 15.22 -3.14 20.57
CA ILE A 204 14.99 -1.83 19.95
C ILE A 204 15.48 -1.81 18.51
N LEU A 205 16.69 -2.31 18.23
CA LEU A 205 17.22 -2.31 16.87
C LEU A 205 16.39 -3.21 15.95
N THR A 206 15.91 -4.35 16.45
CA THR A 206 14.99 -5.22 15.70
C THR A 206 13.67 -4.50 15.40
N ALA A 207 13.09 -3.80 16.39
CA ALA A 207 11.87 -3.03 16.18
C ALA A 207 12.07 -1.88 15.16
N ILE A 208 13.20 -1.17 15.22
CA ILE A 208 13.55 -0.11 14.26
C ILE A 208 13.70 -0.71 12.86
N ASP A 209 14.40 -1.83 12.72
CA ASP A 209 14.61 -2.50 11.44
C ASP A 209 13.28 -2.92 10.80
N VAL A 210 12.36 -3.48 11.60
CA VAL A 210 10.99 -3.82 11.15
C VAL A 210 10.22 -2.56 10.73
N ILE A 211 10.27 -1.48 11.52
CA ILE A 211 9.59 -0.22 11.20
C ILE A 211 10.09 0.36 9.88
N ILE A 212 11.40 0.37 9.66
CA ILE A 212 12.02 0.89 8.43
C ILE A 212 11.68 -0.01 7.25
N SER A 213 11.88 -1.32 7.40
CA SER A 213 11.69 -2.31 6.33
C SER A 213 10.23 -2.42 5.88
N LEU A 214 9.28 -2.24 6.80
CA LEU A 214 7.85 -2.28 6.50
C LEU A 214 7.22 -0.88 6.30
N GLY A 215 8.00 0.20 6.41
CA GLY A 215 7.52 1.57 6.20
C GLY A 215 6.45 2.05 7.21
N LEU A 216 6.51 1.60 8.46
CA LEU A 216 5.50 1.90 9.48
C LEU A 216 5.63 3.35 10.01
N ASN A 217 4.92 4.31 9.39
CA ASN A 217 5.06 5.75 9.68
C ASN A 217 3.81 6.38 10.33
N LYS A 218 4.01 7.33 11.26
CA LYS A 218 2.95 8.07 11.99
C LYS A 218 2.24 9.19 11.22
N PHE A 219 2.80 9.59 10.08
CA PHE A 219 2.25 10.62 9.19
C PHE A 219 1.45 10.03 8.03
N ALA A 220 0.93 8.80 8.19
CA ALA A 220 -0.20 8.40 7.40
C ALA A 220 -1.42 9.20 7.90
N PHE A 221 -1.70 10.37 7.28
CA PHE A 221 -3.02 10.43 6.67
C PHE A 221 -3.11 9.14 5.88
N ALA A 222 -4.12 8.30 6.07
CA ALA A 222 -4.26 7.07 5.30
C ALA A 222 -4.63 7.41 3.84
N VAL A 223 -3.88 8.33 3.23
CA VAL A 223 -3.62 8.40 1.83
C VAL A 223 -2.74 7.19 1.52
N GLU A 224 -3.39 6.07 1.21
CA GLU A 224 -2.70 5.02 0.49
C GLU A 224 -2.25 5.63 -0.84
N ASN A 225 -0.95 5.61 -1.08
CA ASN A 225 -0.34 6.08 -2.32
C ASN A 225 0.15 4.88 -3.11
N GLU A 226 -0.27 4.78 -4.37
CA GLU A 226 0.29 3.81 -5.32
C GLU A 226 1.22 4.57 -6.28
N ILE A 227 2.38 4.97 -5.76
CA ILE A 227 3.41 5.64 -6.55
C ILE A 227 3.98 4.64 -7.55
N GLY A 228 4.11 5.07 -8.80
CA GLY A 228 4.79 4.28 -9.82
C GLY A 228 5.52 5.13 -10.83
N ALA A 229 6.45 4.47 -11.50
CA ALA A 229 7.25 5.04 -12.57
C ALA A 229 7.39 4.03 -13.70
N SER A 230 7.45 4.51 -14.93
CA SER A 230 7.76 3.66 -16.09
C SER A 230 8.72 4.38 -17.02
N ILE A 231 9.62 3.60 -17.59
CA ILE A 231 10.52 4.04 -18.65
C ILE A 231 10.30 3.09 -19.83
N ARG A 232 10.09 3.65 -21.02
CA ARG A 232 9.95 2.89 -22.26
C ARG A 232 10.84 3.48 -23.33
N LEU A 233 11.77 2.68 -23.81
CA LEU A 233 12.61 3.00 -24.97
C LEU A 233 12.08 2.27 -26.19
N ARG A 234 11.95 2.98 -27.32
CA ARG A 234 11.57 2.41 -28.61
C ARG A 234 12.46 2.96 -29.72
N GLN A 235 12.80 2.10 -30.68
CA GLN A 235 13.23 2.51 -32.01
C GLN A 235 12.06 2.22 -32.95
N GLU A 236 11.54 3.25 -33.61
CA GLU A 236 10.46 3.10 -34.57
C GLU A 236 11.02 3.37 -35.97
N ILE A 237 10.82 2.40 -36.86
CA ILE A 237 11.21 2.44 -38.27
C ILE A 237 9.93 2.24 -39.07
N LEU A 238 9.55 3.25 -39.84
CA LEU A 238 8.35 3.22 -40.68
C LEU A 238 8.81 3.36 -42.14
N ASP A 239 8.76 2.25 -42.86
CA ASP A 239 9.07 2.18 -44.28
C ASP A 239 7.77 1.96 -45.07
N ASN A 240 7.58 2.66 -46.19
CA ASN A 240 6.43 2.47 -47.10
C ASN A 240 5.02 2.64 -46.46
N PHE A 241 4.84 3.57 -45.53
CA PHE A 241 3.58 3.76 -44.76
C PHE A 241 2.39 4.35 -45.54
N ILE A 242 1.45 3.53 -46.01
CA ILE A 242 0.25 4.00 -46.76
C ILE A 242 -0.85 4.45 -45.79
N TYR A 243 -1.48 5.61 -46.04
CA TYR A 243 -2.65 6.05 -45.26
C TYR A 243 -3.90 5.21 -45.59
N LEU A 244 -4.61 4.74 -44.55
CA LEU A 244 -5.89 4.04 -44.70
C LEU A 244 -6.86 4.88 -45.54
N GLY A 245 -7.44 4.29 -46.59
CA GLY A 245 -8.45 4.94 -47.44
C GLY A 245 -7.90 5.85 -48.54
N THR A 246 -6.58 5.91 -48.77
CA THR A 246 -6.01 6.67 -49.90
C THR A 246 -5.18 5.78 -50.83
N THR A 247 -5.19 6.06 -52.13
CA THR A 247 -4.33 5.40 -53.14
C THR A 247 -2.97 6.09 -53.32
N ARG A 248 -2.64 7.09 -52.50
CA ARG A 248 -1.38 7.83 -52.61
C ARG A 248 -0.27 7.08 -51.89
N ALA A 249 0.90 7.04 -52.53
CA ALA A 249 2.13 6.59 -51.89
C ALA A 249 2.39 7.42 -50.62
N ALA A 250 2.82 6.67 -49.59
CA ALA A 250 3.16 7.05 -48.24
C ALA A 250 3.97 8.34 -48.10
N ALA A 251 3.83 8.99 -46.94
CA ALA A 251 4.83 9.95 -46.46
C ALA A 251 6.25 9.32 -46.44
N ASP A 252 7.30 10.16 -46.50
CA ASP A 252 8.70 9.72 -46.50
C ASP A 252 9.04 8.75 -45.35
N ASP A 253 10.01 7.86 -45.57
CA ASP A 253 10.50 6.92 -44.56
C ASP A 253 10.96 7.64 -43.29
N ARG A 254 10.60 7.08 -42.12
CA ARG A 254 10.87 7.67 -40.80
C ARG A 254 11.63 6.70 -39.91
N SER A 255 12.72 7.19 -39.31
CA SER A 255 13.44 6.46 -38.26
C SER A 255 13.73 7.37 -37.08
N TYR A 256 13.22 7.02 -35.89
CA TYR A 256 13.49 7.78 -34.66
C TYR A 256 13.56 6.89 -33.42
N PHE A 257 14.40 7.31 -32.47
CA PHE A 257 14.35 6.84 -31.09
C PHE A 257 13.29 7.60 -30.32
N ARG A 258 12.63 6.92 -29.40
CA ARG A 258 11.63 7.49 -28.51
C ARG A 258 11.89 7.00 -27.10
N LEU A 259 11.98 7.93 -26.16
CA LEU A 259 12.09 7.64 -24.74
C LEU A 259 10.84 8.19 -24.06
N ARG A 260 10.01 7.33 -23.48
CA ARG A 260 8.88 7.74 -22.64
C ARG A 260 9.24 7.53 -21.19
N ILE A 261 9.03 8.55 -20.38
CA ILE A 261 9.12 8.49 -18.93
C ILE A 261 7.76 8.88 -18.38
N GLN A 262 7.22 8.08 -17.48
CA GLN A 262 5.99 8.37 -16.76
C GLN A 262 6.23 8.27 -15.26
N LEU A 263 5.59 9.17 -14.53
CA LEU A 263 5.51 9.16 -13.08
C LEU A 263 4.05 9.30 -12.72
N TRP A 264 3.55 8.49 -11.79
CA TRP A 264 2.18 8.62 -11.32
C TRP A 264 2.08 8.37 -9.83
N ASP A 265 0.99 8.87 -9.28
CA ASP A 265 0.53 8.54 -7.94
C ASP A 265 -0.99 8.38 -7.95
N ASN A 266 -1.47 7.51 -7.07
CA ASN A 266 -2.89 7.31 -6.79
C ASN A 266 -3.09 7.56 -5.30
N VAL A 267 -3.51 8.78 -4.99
CA VAL A 267 -3.71 9.31 -3.64
C VAL A 267 -5.12 8.92 -3.18
N LYS A 268 -5.26 7.87 -2.37
CA LYS A 268 -6.58 7.43 -1.85
C LYS A 268 -6.91 8.11 -0.53
N PHE A 269 -7.71 9.17 -0.53
CA PHE A 269 -8.07 9.89 0.69
C PHE A 269 -8.87 9.05 1.68
N ASN A 270 -9.71 8.14 1.17
CA ASN A 270 -10.44 7.13 1.93
C ASN A 270 -10.89 5.97 1.00
N LYS A 271 -11.76 5.06 1.46
CA LYS A 271 -12.26 3.92 0.67
C LYS A 271 -13.14 4.34 -0.53
N GLU A 272 -13.72 5.54 -0.49
CA GLU A 272 -14.63 6.09 -1.49
C GLU A 272 -13.93 7.04 -2.46
N ILE A 273 -12.98 7.87 -1.99
CA ILE A 273 -12.43 8.99 -2.76
C ILE A 273 -10.95 8.80 -3.02
N SER A 274 -10.54 8.89 -4.29
CA SER A 274 -9.12 8.90 -4.69
C SER A 274 -8.82 9.90 -5.80
N LEU A 275 -7.59 10.42 -5.81
CA LEU A 275 -7.04 11.28 -6.85
C LEU A 275 -5.90 10.56 -7.56
N TYR A 276 -6.05 10.33 -8.85
CA TYR A 276 -4.98 9.79 -9.69
C TYR A 276 -4.35 10.91 -10.51
N ALA A 277 -3.02 10.98 -10.51
CA ALA A 277 -2.26 11.88 -11.37
C ALA A 277 -1.11 11.12 -12.03
N ARG A 278 -0.97 11.27 -13.35
CA ARG A 278 0.15 10.74 -14.14
C ARG A 278 0.77 11.85 -14.96
N LEU A 279 2.04 12.09 -14.76
CA LEU A 279 2.88 12.96 -15.59
C LEU A 279 3.64 12.10 -16.59
N ALA A 280 3.80 12.60 -17.81
CA ALA A 280 4.58 11.94 -18.84
C ALA A 280 5.42 12.94 -19.62
N THR A 281 6.55 12.46 -20.12
CA THR A 281 7.33 13.09 -21.17
C THR A 281 7.76 12.03 -22.17
N GLU A 282 7.78 12.36 -23.45
CA GLU A 282 8.07 11.41 -24.53
C GLU A 282 8.95 12.03 -25.63
N PRO A 283 10.20 12.44 -25.31
CA PRO A 283 11.13 12.97 -26.30
C PRO A 283 11.42 11.98 -27.43
N ARG A 284 11.64 12.53 -28.62
CA ARG A 284 11.97 11.77 -29.84
C ARG A 284 13.26 12.28 -30.45
N TYR A 285 14.13 11.38 -30.88
CA TYR A 285 15.33 11.71 -31.63
C TYR A 285 15.27 11.07 -33.02
N HIS A 286 15.13 11.90 -34.05
CA HIS A 286 15.08 11.49 -35.45
C HIS A 286 16.48 11.17 -35.96
N VAL A 287 16.71 9.89 -36.28
CA VAL A 287 18.03 9.34 -36.60
C VAL A 287 18.34 9.49 -38.09
N ALA A 288 17.36 9.24 -38.95
CA ALA A 288 17.48 9.25 -40.41
C ALA A 288 16.15 9.64 -41.10
N GLY A 289 16.23 10.11 -42.36
CA GLY A 289 15.09 10.54 -43.18
C GLY A 289 14.99 12.07 -43.35
N PRO A 290 14.12 12.57 -44.25
CA PRO A 290 13.89 14.00 -44.45
C PRO A 290 13.14 14.67 -43.29
N TYR A 291 12.56 13.86 -42.40
CA TYR A 291 11.76 14.34 -41.27
C TYR A 291 12.64 14.97 -40.19
N ARG A 292 12.46 16.27 -39.97
CA ARG A 292 13.03 17.02 -38.86
C ARG A 292 11.92 17.79 -38.16
N VAL A 293 12.11 18.11 -36.88
CA VAL A 293 11.17 18.99 -36.18
C VAL A 293 11.36 20.40 -36.72
N THR A 294 10.32 20.88 -37.40
CA THR A 294 10.25 22.25 -37.91
C THR A 294 9.96 23.19 -36.76
N LEU A 295 10.95 24.01 -36.37
CA LEU A 295 10.82 24.96 -35.28
C LEU A 295 10.22 26.30 -35.74
N ASP A 296 10.38 26.64 -37.01
CA ASP A 296 9.88 27.86 -37.66
C ASP A 296 9.51 27.58 -39.13
N ASN A 297 8.88 28.56 -39.80
CA ASN A 297 8.32 28.43 -41.14
C ASN A 297 9.37 28.36 -42.28
N GLU A 298 10.52 27.68 -42.11
CA GLU A 298 11.24 26.90 -43.15
C GLU A 298 12.78 26.76 -42.99
N ARG A 299 13.45 27.05 -41.86
CA ARG A 299 14.94 26.92 -41.84
C ARG A 299 15.60 26.36 -40.59
N ASN A 300 14.99 26.45 -39.40
CA ASN A 300 15.57 25.86 -38.20
C ASN A 300 14.99 24.47 -37.95
N LEU A 301 15.83 23.46 -38.20
CA LEU A 301 15.46 22.06 -38.08
C LEU A 301 16.31 21.37 -37.01
N LYS A 302 15.67 20.71 -36.05
CA LYS A 302 16.36 19.84 -35.06
C LYS A 302 15.96 18.39 -35.22
N ARG A 303 16.88 17.51 -34.86
CA ARG A 303 16.64 16.06 -34.78
C ARG A 303 16.00 15.64 -33.47
N LEU A 304 16.17 16.42 -32.41
CA LEU A 304 15.57 16.16 -31.11
C LEU A 304 14.27 16.95 -30.96
N ASP A 305 13.17 16.23 -30.82
CA ASP A 305 11.89 16.69 -30.29
C ASP A 305 11.91 16.45 -28.78
N GLN A 306 12.24 17.48 -27.99
CA GLN A 306 12.28 17.40 -26.52
C GLN A 306 10.99 17.91 -25.88
N ASP A 307 10.03 18.34 -26.69
CA ASP A 307 8.90 19.12 -26.21
C ASP A 307 7.88 18.21 -25.50
N GLU A 308 8.03 18.14 -24.17
CA GLU A 308 7.00 18.51 -23.16
C GLU A 308 6.97 17.58 -21.95
N ILE A 309 6.72 18.19 -20.79
CA ILE A 309 6.14 17.50 -19.63
C ILE A 309 4.65 17.79 -19.68
N PHE A 310 3.82 16.76 -19.76
CA PHE A 310 2.37 16.90 -19.81
C PHE A 310 1.69 16.00 -18.79
N ILE A 311 0.48 16.40 -18.41
CA ILE A 311 -0.39 15.62 -17.52
C ILE A 311 -1.04 14.53 -18.39
N ASP A 312 -0.58 13.30 -18.30
CA ASP A 312 -1.14 12.16 -19.04
C ASP A 312 -2.56 11.85 -18.53
N ASN A 313 -2.73 11.75 -17.21
CA ASN A 313 -4.03 11.56 -16.55
C ASN A 313 -4.11 12.43 -15.30
N LEU A 314 -5.31 12.93 -15.03
CA LEU A 314 -5.68 13.57 -13.78
C LEU A 314 -7.17 13.41 -13.56
N TYR A 315 -7.57 12.55 -12.62
CA TYR A 315 -8.97 12.31 -12.34
C TYR A 315 -9.24 12.04 -10.86
N LEU A 316 -10.45 12.40 -10.43
CA LEU A 316 -11.01 12.04 -9.15
C LEU A 316 -11.98 10.88 -9.32
N ASP A 317 -11.84 9.87 -8.47
CA ASP A 317 -12.76 8.75 -8.34
C ASP A 317 -13.57 8.88 -7.06
N PHE A 318 -14.87 8.63 -7.17
CA PHE A 318 -15.83 8.49 -6.08
C PHE A 318 -16.49 7.12 -6.23
N LYS A 319 -16.20 6.20 -5.32
CA LYS A 319 -16.75 4.84 -5.28
C LYS A 319 -17.87 4.79 -4.27
N LYS A 320 -19.07 4.43 -4.73
CA LYS A 320 -20.27 4.33 -3.91
C LYS A 320 -20.47 5.52 -2.94
N PRO A 321 -20.41 6.77 -3.44
CA PRO A 321 -20.54 7.94 -2.56
C PRO A 321 -21.88 7.88 -1.84
N PHE A 322 -21.87 8.06 -0.52
CA PHE A 322 -23.08 7.97 0.33
C PHE A 322 -23.81 6.61 0.20
N ASP A 323 -23.07 5.52 0.03
CA ASP A 323 -23.57 4.15 -0.15
C ASP A 323 -24.48 3.96 -1.38
N LEU A 324 -24.50 4.93 -2.31
CA LEU A 324 -25.24 4.81 -3.56
C LEU A 324 -24.59 3.75 -4.46
N PRO A 325 -25.37 3.00 -5.26
CA PRO A 325 -24.85 1.97 -6.16
C PRO A 325 -24.24 2.59 -7.44
N VAL A 326 -23.39 3.61 -7.29
CA VAL A 326 -22.77 4.33 -8.40
C VAL A 326 -21.28 4.52 -8.15
N ASN A 327 -20.49 4.52 -9.22
CA ASN A 327 -19.11 5.01 -9.21
C ASN A 327 -19.02 6.22 -10.16
N LEU A 328 -18.33 7.28 -9.75
CA LEU A 328 -18.17 8.49 -10.54
C LEU A 328 -16.67 8.78 -10.72
N ARG A 329 -16.23 8.96 -11.96
CA ARG A 329 -14.88 9.40 -12.31
C ARG A 329 -14.96 10.70 -13.11
N ILE A 330 -14.25 11.72 -12.65
CA ILE A 330 -14.21 13.04 -13.30
C ILE A 330 -12.77 13.43 -13.58
N GLY A 331 -12.48 13.78 -14.85
CA GLY A 331 -11.20 14.36 -15.25
C GLY A 331 -10.62 13.72 -16.51
N ARG A 332 -9.32 13.93 -16.72
CA ARG A 332 -8.54 13.35 -17.81
C ARG A 332 -8.18 11.91 -17.48
N GLN A 333 -8.77 10.97 -18.19
CA GLN A 333 -8.66 9.54 -17.95
C GLN A 333 -8.36 8.78 -19.25
N ASP A 334 -7.94 7.53 -19.16
CA ASP A 334 -7.80 6.66 -20.34
C ASP A 334 -8.72 5.45 -20.18
N PHE A 335 -9.31 5.02 -21.29
CA PHE A 335 -10.21 3.86 -21.35
C PHE A 335 -9.47 2.66 -21.93
N LEU A 336 -8.19 2.49 -21.60
CA LEU A 336 -7.42 1.31 -22.00
C LEU A 336 -7.38 0.29 -20.86
N GLY A 337 -7.15 -0.98 -21.21
CA GLY A 337 -7.08 -2.07 -20.24
C GLY A 337 -8.45 -2.44 -19.66
N LYS A 338 -8.56 -2.50 -18.32
CA LYS A 338 -9.76 -3.02 -17.63
C LYS A 338 -11.02 -2.18 -17.85
N ASP A 339 -10.85 -0.88 -18.11
CA ASP A 339 -11.94 0.07 -18.36
C ASP A 339 -12.26 0.22 -19.87
N MET A 340 -11.66 -0.60 -20.74
CA MET A 340 -11.87 -0.52 -22.18
C MET A 340 -13.31 -0.83 -22.59
N TYR A 341 -13.77 -0.11 -23.61
CA TYR A 341 -15.10 -0.28 -24.20
C TYR A 341 -14.95 -1.00 -25.54
N GLY A 342 -15.42 -2.25 -25.61
CA GLY A 342 -15.25 -3.14 -26.76
C GLY A 342 -13.78 -3.34 -27.10
N GLU A 343 -13.45 -3.30 -28.39
CA GLU A 343 -12.06 -3.36 -28.89
C GLU A 343 -11.38 -1.97 -28.86
N GLY A 344 -11.94 -1.01 -28.14
CA GLY A 344 -11.42 0.35 -28.03
C GLY A 344 -11.81 1.28 -29.17
N PHE A 345 -11.90 0.77 -30.41
CA PHE A 345 -12.27 1.55 -31.60
C PHE A 345 -13.58 2.35 -31.46
N ILE A 346 -14.45 2.00 -30.51
CA ILE A 346 -15.73 2.69 -30.25
C ILE A 346 -15.51 4.15 -29.81
N ILE A 347 -14.47 4.45 -29.03
CA ILE A 347 -14.18 5.83 -28.59
C ILE A 347 -12.95 6.41 -29.31
N PHE A 348 -12.10 5.55 -29.90
CA PHE A 348 -10.74 5.91 -30.34
C PHE A 348 -10.61 6.53 -31.74
N ASP A 349 -11.71 6.94 -32.39
CA ASP A 349 -11.62 7.65 -33.67
C ASP A 349 -11.13 9.09 -33.41
N GLY A 350 -9.89 9.43 -33.77
CA GLY A 350 -9.37 10.82 -33.65
C GLY A 350 -7.97 11.04 -33.05
N THR A 351 -7.24 10.00 -32.62
CA THR A 351 -5.86 10.15 -32.11
C THR A 351 -4.80 10.07 -33.22
N PRO A 352 -3.61 10.69 -33.05
CA PRO A 352 -2.67 10.91 -34.15
C PRO A 352 -2.28 9.61 -34.85
N ALA A 353 -2.34 9.63 -36.19
CA ALA A 353 -2.20 8.52 -37.12
C ALA A 353 -0.87 7.72 -37.04
N ASP A 354 0.05 8.09 -36.16
CA ASP A 354 1.36 7.48 -35.96
C ASP A 354 1.49 6.72 -34.61
N GLY A 355 0.37 6.52 -33.87
CA GLY A 355 0.35 5.70 -32.64
C GLY A 355 1.23 6.26 -31.52
N SER A 356 1.44 7.58 -31.52
CA SER A 356 2.66 8.16 -30.97
C SER A 356 2.55 8.84 -29.61
N ARG A 357 1.38 8.83 -28.97
CA ARG A 357 1.13 9.57 -27.72
C ARG A 357 0.26 8.81 -26.72
N SER A 358 0.30 9.25 -25.46
CA SER A 358 -0.64 8.87 -24.42
C SER A 358 -2.09 9.01 -24.90
N PHE A 359 -2.88 7.97 -24.71
CA PHE A 359 -4.32 8.02 -24.93
C PHE A 359 -4.95 8.63 -23.69
N TYR A 360 -5.72 9.69 -23.87
CA TYR A 360 -6.51 10.27 -22.80
C TYR A 360 -7.81 10.85 -23.35
N VAL A 361 -8.79 10.99 -22.48
CA VAL A 361 -10.08 11.59 -22.74
C VAL A 361 -10.44 12.45 -21.52
N ASN A 362 -10.78 13.71 -21.73
CA ASN A 362 -11.43 14.49 -20.68
C ASN A 362 -12.89 14.04 -20.61
N ALA A 363 -13.24 13.38 -19.52
CA ALA A 363 -14.55 12.76 -19.40
C ALA A 363 -15.13 12.83 -18.00
N VAL A 364 -16.46 12.78 -17.96
CA VAL A 364 -17.22 12.41 -16.78
C VAL A 364 -17.80 11.03 -17.05
N LYS A 365 -17.44 10.06 -16.22
CA LYS A 365 -17.93 8.68 -16.28
C LYS A 365 -18.74 8.40 -15.01
N LEU A 366 -20.02 8.11 -15.18
CA LEU A 366 -20.89 7.61 -14.13
C LEU A 366 -21.22 6.15 -14.43
N GLN A 367 -20.81 5.24 -13.55
CA GLN A 367 -21.13 3.83 -13.63
C GLN A 367 -22.23 3.50 -12.62
N LEU A 368 -23.38 3.06 -13.11
CA LEU A 368 -24.47 2.52 -12.31
C LEU A 368 -24.24 1.01 -12.10
N ILE A 369 -24.24 0.58 -10.84
CA ILE A 369 -24.10 -0.81 -10.43
C ILE A 369 -25.51 -1.37 -10.22
N ILE A 370 -25.98 -2.25 -11.11
CA ILE A 370 -27.30 -2.86 -10.97
C ILE A 370 -27.23 -4.02 -9.97
N VAL A 371 -26.31 -4.94 -10.23
CA VAL A 371 -25.92 -6.07 -9.37
C VAL A 371 -24.46 -6.42 -9.64
N GLU A 372 -23.84 -7.26 -8.82
CA GLU A 372 -22.46 -7.69 -9.05
C GLU A 372 -22.31 -8.30 -10.47
N ASN A 373 -21.44 -7.69 -11.29
CA ASN A 373 -21.18 -7.99 -12.71
C ASN A 373 -22.17 -7.46 -13.76
N HIS A 374 -23.14 -6.63 -13.39
CA HIS A 374 -24.01 -5.92 -14.32
C HIS A 374 -23.95 -4.41 -14.07
N THR A 375 -23.32 -3.69 -15.01
CA THR A 375 -23.15 -2.24 -14.88
C THR A 375 -23.62 -1.52 -16.13
N ILE A 376 -24.03 -0.26 -15.97
CA ILE A 376 -24.27 0.66 -17.07
C ILE A 376 -23.36 1.86 -16.86
N ASP A 377 -22.49 2.13 -17.83
CA ASP A 377 -21.62 3.28 -17.83
C ASP A 377 -22.24 4.38 -18.70
N PHE A 378 -22.40 5.56 -18.13
CA PHE A 378 -22.72 6.81 -18.81
C PHE A 378 -21.45 7.64 -18.90
N VAL A 379 -20.97 7.91 -20.11
CA VAL A 379 -19.74 8.66 -20.33
C VAL A 379 -20.06 9.88 -21.15
N TYR A 380 -19.67 11.05 -20.67
CA TYR A 380 -19.60 12.27 -21.47
C TYR A 380 -18.14 12.62 -21.73
N ILE A 381 -17.81 12.93 -22.98
CA ILE A 381 -16.45 13.29 -23.40
C ILE A 381 -16.43 14.72 -23.94
N SER A 382 -15.35 15.44 -23.67
CA SER A 382 -15.11 16.78 -24.20
C SER A 382 -13.62 16.99 -24.45
N ASN A 383 -13.17 16.69 -25.67
CA ASN A 383 -11.78 16.79 -26.07
C ASN A 383 -11.60 17.97 -27.02
N PRO A 384 -11.23 19.16 -26.50
CA PRO A 384 -10.92 20.27 -27.36
C PRO A 384 -9.59 20.04 -28.10
N ARG A 385 -9.51 20.54 -29.32
CA ARG A 385 -8.36 20.41 -30.22
C ARG A 385 -7.01 20.80 -29.59
N THR A 386 -7.04 21.87 -28.81
CA THR A 386 -5.99 22.23 -27.85
C THR A 386 -6.56 22.09 -26.46
N ASP A 387 -5.87 21.38 -25.57
CA ASP A 387 -6.41 21.18 -24.24
C ASP A 387 -6.33 22.46 -23.39
N ILE A 388 -7.51 22.97 -23.04
CA ILE A 388 -7.68 24.16 -22.21
C ILE A 388 -7.73 23.85 -20.71
N TYR A 389 -7.97 22.59 -20.34
CA TYR A 389 -8.14 22.16 -18.95
C TYR A 389 -6.79 21.80 -18.33
N LEU A 390 -5.96 21.06 -19.06
CA LEU A 390 -4.66 20.57 -18.60
C LEU A 390 -3.62 20.72 -19.74
N PRO A 391 -3.20 21.96 -20.04
CA PRO A 391 -2.19 22.22 -21.07
C PRO A 391 -0.84 21.60 -20.68
N SER A 392 0.06 21.49 -21.65
CA SER A 392 1.44 21.08 -21.38
C SER A 392 2.12 22.05 -20.41
N LEU A 393 2.92 21.52 -19.49
CA LEU A 393 3.69 22.29 -18.50
C LEU A 393 4.95 22.92 -19.10
N HIS A 394 5.42 22.42 -20.23
CA HIS A 394 6.60 22.94 -20.93
C HIS A 394 6.30 23.07 -22.44
N PRO A 395 5.50 24.06 -22.86
CA PRO A 395 5.13 24.28 -24.25
C PRO A 395 6.34 24.63 -25.14
N SER A 396 6.25 24.35 -26.44
CA SER A 396 7.33 24.64 -27.38
C SER A 396 7.57 26.16 -27.50
N VAL A 397 8.80 26.58 -27.19
CA VAL A 397 9.22 27.99 -27.16
C VAL A 397 9.27 28.61 -28.57
N TYR A 398 9.27 27.78 -29.63
CA TYR A 398 9.50 28.21 -31.00
C TYR A 398 8.21 28.44 -31.85
N ASP A 399 7.01 28.15 -31.32
CA ASP A 399 5.73 28.26 -32.05
C ASP A 399 5.09 29.66 -31.91
N THR A 400 5.38 30.61 -32.80
CA THR A 400 4.92 32.01 -32.66
C THR A 400 3.39 32.21 -32.82
N GLU A 401 2.81 33.21 -32.13
CA GLU A 401 1.38 33.58 -32.17
C GLU A 401 0.80 33.87 -33.57
N LYS A 402 1.64 34.15 -34.58
CA LYS A 402 1.18 34.55 -35.92
C LYS A 402 1.00 33.38 -36.89
N GLU A 403 1.60 32.21 -36.65
CA GLU A 403 1.61 31.10 -37.61
C GLU A 403 1.64 29.74 -36.90
N THR A 404 0.48 29.08 -36.83
CA THR A 404 0.30 27.77 -36.18
C THR A 404 0.96 26.63 -36.98
N SER A 405 1.79 25.78 -36.35
CA SER A 405 2.35 24.60 -37.02
C SER A 405 1.39 23.40 -37.10
N ARG A 406 1.77 22.30 -37.78
CA ARG A 406 0.96 21.05 -37.81
C ARG A 406 0.80 20.39 -36.43
N LEU A 407 1.72 20.67 -35.49
CA LEU A 407 1.78 20.03 -34.17
C LEU A 407 1.36 20.98 -33.04
N TYR A 408 1.37 22.29 -33.28
CA TYR A 408 1.11 23.32 -32.27
C TYR A 408 0.15 24.41 -32.77
N ILE A 409 -0.53 25.09 -31.84
CA ILE A 409 -1.38 26.26 -32.06
C ILE A 409 -1.13 27.20 -30.88
N ASN A 410 -0.58 28.39 -31.13
CA ASN A 410 -0.32 29.41 -30.10
C ASN A 410 0.45 28.83 -28.89
N HIS A 411 1.57 28.16 -29.15
CA HIS A 411 2.38 27.44 -28.16
C HIS A 411 1.69 26.25 -27.47
N LYS A 412 0.43 25.93 -27.79
CA LYS A 412 -0.27 24.75 -27.26
C LYS A 412 -0.17 23.59 -28.23
N LYS A 413 0.24 22.41 -27.76
CA LYS A 413 0.26 21.20 -28.57
C LYS A 413 -1.15 20.86 -29.04
N ARG A 414 -1.29 20.50 -30.33
CA ARG A 414 -2.50 19.88 -30.88
C ARG A 414 -2.59 18.45 -30.39
N LEU A 415 -3.72 18.09 -29.80
CA LEU A 415 -3.88 16.80 -29.12
C LEU A 415 -4.90 15.91 -29.82
N THR A 416 -5.91 16.50 -30.44
CA THR A 416 -6.83 15.87 -31.39
C THR A 416 -6.84 16.64 -32.71
N ALA A 417 -7.43 16.05 -33.75
CA ALA A 417 -7.64 16.77 -35.01
C ALA A 417 -8.77 17.81 -34.82
N SER A 418 -9.98 17.39 -34.47
CA SER A 418 -11.14 18.25 -34.30
C SER A 418 -11.44 18.52 -32.82
N HIS A 419 -12.34 19.45 -32.50
CA HIS A 419 -12.99 19.44 -31.19
C HIS A 419 -14.02 18.30 -31.19
N GLU A 420 -13.94 17.43 -30.20
CA GLU A 420 -14.76 16.25 -30.11
C GLU A 420 -15.59 16.31 -28.83
N GLN A 421 -16.90 16.15 -28.99
CA GLN A 421 -17.82 16.00 -27.87
C GLN A 421 -18.71 14.81 -28.12
N GLY A 422 -19.15 14.15 -27.06
CA GLY A 422 -19.99 12.99 -27.23
C GLY A 422 -20.50 12.44 -25.93
N PHE A 423 -21.52 11.60 -26.06
CA PHE A 423 -22.00 10.80 -24.95
C PHE A 423 -22.12 9.34 -25.37
N LEU A 424 -21.83 8.47 -24.43
CA LEU A 424 -21.86 7.02 -24.58
C LEU A 424 -22.68 6.43 -23.43
N ILE A 425 -23.58 5.52 -23.77
CA ILE A 425 -24.18 4.56 -22.84
C ILE A 425 -23.61 3.20 -23.17
N TYR A 426 -23.04 2.54 -22.18
CA TYR A 426 -22.40 1.24 -22.36
C TYR A 426 -22.85 0.27 -21.26
N GLY A 427 -23.55 -0.78 -21.63
CA GLY A 427 -23.91 -1.85 -20.70
C GLY A 427 -22.78 -2.89 -20.64
N ARG A 428 -22.40 -3.33 -19.44
CA ARG A 428 -21.59 -4.54 -19.24
C ARG A 428 -22.44 -5.59 -18.56
N ASN A 429 -22.78 -6.65 -19.30
CA ASN A 429 -23.63 -7.72 -18.80
C ASN A 429 -22.90 -9.05 -18.83
N LYS A 430 -22.40 -9.49 -17.68
CA LYS A 430 -21.78 -10.80 -17.53
C LYS A 430 -22.85 -11.87 -17.30
N LEU A 431 -23.41 -12.42 -18.37
CA LEU A 431 -24.45 -13.46 -18.30
C LEU A 431 -23.95 -14.79 -17.75
N SER A 432 -22.65 -15.08 -17.91
CA SER A 432 -21.99 -16.24 -17.31
C SER A 432 -20.49 -16.01 -17.19
N GLN A 433 -19.75 -16.94 -16.59
CA GLN A 433 -18.28 -16.90 -16.61
C GLN A 433 -17.67 -16.90 -18.03
N LYS A 434 -18.43 -17.31 -19.05
CA LYS A 434 -17.96 -17.51 -20.43
C LYS A 434 -18.57 -16.55 -21.46
N LEU A 435 -19.53 -15.71 -21.05
CA LEU A 435 -20.27 -14.84 -21.95
C LEU A 435 -20.48 -13.48 -21.32
N MET A 436 -19.92 -12.47 -21.97
CA MET A 436 -20.20 -11.07 -21.72
C MET A 436 -20.92 -10.47 -22.93
N LEU A 437 -22.04 -9.79 -22.68
CA LEU A 437 -22.72 -8.98 -23.67
C LEU A 437 -22.59 -7.51 -23.30
N GLU A 438 -22.22 -6.71 -24.29
CA GLU A 438 -21.91 -5.32 -24.08
C GLU A 438 -22.66 -4.43 -25.09
N PRO A 439 -23.96 -4.19 -24.90
CA PRO A 439 -24.72 -3.28 -25.75
C PRO A 439 -24.27 -1.84 -25.50
N TYR A 440 -24.22 -1.03 -26.55
CA TYR A 440 -23.82 0.36 -26.44
C TYR A 440 -24.56 1.28 -27.41
N TYR A 441 -24.68 2.53 -27.00
CA TYR A 441 -25.12 3.64 -27.83
C TYR A 441 -24.11 4.78 -27.70
N LEU A 442 -23.57 5.22 -28.83
CA LEU A 442 -22.63 6.33 -28.93
C LEU A 442 -23.24 7.43 -29.80
N TYR A 443 -23.19 8.64 -29.26
CA TYR A 443 -23.35 9.87 -30.04
C TYR A 443 -22.09 10.71 -29.91
N LYS A 444 -21.47 11.06 -31.02
CA LYS A 444 -20.27 11.90 -31.05
C LYS A 444 -20.41 12.96 -32.13
N THR A 445 -19.99 14.18 -31.82
CA THR A 445 -19.91 15.29 -32.76
C THR A 445 -18.45 15.73 -32.88
N GLU A 446 -18.02 15.96 -34.11
CA GLU A 446 -16.71 16.50 -34.42
C GLU A 446 -16.83 17.77 -35.25
N ASP A 447 -16.14 18.82 -34.80
CA ASP A 447 -16.05 20.07 -35.54
C ASP A 447 -15.45 19.88 -36.93
N GLN A 448 -15.80 20.79 -37.85
CA GLN A 448 -15.25 20.85 -39.19
C GLN A 448 -13.70 20.79 -39.18
N TRP A 449 -13.12 19.82 -39.89
CA TRP A 449 -11.68 19.73 -40.07
C TRP A 449 -11.31 19.95 -41.55
N ALA A 450 -10.52 21.00 -41.80
CA ALA A 450 -10.16 21.44 -43.15
C ALA A 450 -11.40 21.61 -44.04
N THR A 451 -11.53 20.83 -45.11
CA THR A 451 -12.66 20.86 -46.06
C THR A 451 -13.80 19.90 -45.70
N ASN A 452 -13.63 19.04 -44.69
CA ASN A 452 -14.65 18.08 -44.28
C ASN A 452 -15.70 18.77 -43.41
N PRO A 453 -17.01 18.63 -43.68
CA PRO A 453 -18.08 19.21 -42.86
C PRO A 453 -18.07 18.64 -41.43
N GLN A 454 -18.81 19.29 -40.53
CA GLN A 454 -19.06 18.77 -39.18
C GLN A 454 -19.61 17.34 -39.28
N LEU A 455 -19.05 16.43 -38.49
CA LEU A 455 -19.43 15.02 -38.47
C LEU A 455 -20.26 14.73 -37.23
N ASN A 456 -21.38 14.02 -37.42
CA ASN A 456 -22.22 13.52 -36.35
C ASN A 456 -22.26 12.00 -36.47
N PHE A 457 -21.69 11.31 -35.49
CA PHE A 457 -21.67 9.86 -35.42
C PHE A 457 -22.77 9.37 -34.47
N HIS A 458 -23.60 8.48 -34.98
CA HIS A 458 -24.63 7.76 -34.23
C HIS A 458 -24.40 6.28 -34.41
N THR A 459 -24.05 5.58 -33.33
CA THR A 459 -23.80 4.14 -33.38
C THR A 459 -24.59 3.44 -32.29
N PHE A 460 -25.40 2.47 -32.69
CA PHE A 460 -25.97 1.48 -31.78
C PHE A 460 -25.35 0.13 -32.12
N GLY A 461 -24.82 -0.57 -31.12
CA GLY A 461 -24.12 -1.82 -31.35
C GLY A 461 -24.07 -2.71 -30.11
N MET A 462 -23.45 -3.87 -30.27
CA MET A 462 -23.22 -4.82 -29.18
C MET A 462 -21.90 -5.53 -29.40
N SER A 463 -21.01 -5.46 -28.40
CA SER A 463 -19.80 -6.29 -28.32
C SER A 463 -20.13 -7.61 -27.62
N LYS A 464 -19.45 -8.69 -28.04
CA LYS A 464 -19.55 -10.03 -27.43
C LYS A 464 -18.15 -10.58 -27.22
N GLU A 465 -17.83 -10.87 -25.96
CA GLU A 465 -16.60 -11.59 -25.61
C GLU A 465 -16.95 -13.01 -25.14
N CYS A 466 -16.30 -14.01 -25.73
CA CYS A 466 -16.45 -15.41 -25.37
C CYS A 466 -15.09 -16.07 -25.18
N HIS A 467 -14.78 -16.47 -23.95
CA HIS A 467 -13.53 -17.18 -23.66
C HIS A 467 -13.72 -18.69 -23.92
N ILE A 468 -13.04 -19.20 -24.95
CA ILE A 468 -12.92 -20.64 -25.20
C ILE A 468 -11.65 -21.12 -24.50
N TYR A 469 -11.76 -21.89 -23.42
CA TYR A 469 -10.59 -22.46 -22.76
C TYR A 469 -9.88 -23.45 -23.68
N LYS A 470 -8.55 -23.32 -23.80
CA LYS A 470 -7.67 -24.43 -24.19
C LYS A 470 -7.57 -25.36 -22.98
N MET A 471 -7.84 -26.66 -23.16
CA MET A 471 -7.75 -27.64 -22.09
C MET A 471 -6.35 -27.62 -21.46
N ALA A 472 -6.31 -27.68 -20.14
CA ALA A 472 -5.10 -27.95 -19.38
C ALA A 472 -4.59 -29.35 -19.78
N ASN A 473 -3.40 -29.42 -20.36
CA ASN A 473 -2.67 -30.67 -20.41
C ASN A 473 -2.27 -31.02 -18.97
N SER A 474 -2.90 -32.08 -18.46
CA SER A 474 -2.41 -32.85 -17.33
C SER A 474 -1.30 -33.75 -17.84
N VAL A 475 -0.08 -33.53 -17.34
CA VAL A 475 0.95 -34.56 -17.12
C VAL A 475 1.69 -34.19 -15.85
#